data_AF-A0A838QRR9-F1
#
_entry.id   AF-A0A838QRR9-F1
#
_cell.length_a   1.000
_cell.length_b   1.000
_cell.length_c   1.000
_cell.angle_alpha   90.00
_cell.angle_beta   90.00
_cell.angle_gamma   90.00
#
_symmetry.space_group_name_H-M   'P 1'
#
loop_
_entity.id
_entity.type
_entity.pdbx_description
1 polymer ?
#
loop_
_entity_poly.entity_id
_entity_poly.type
_entity_poly.pdbx_seq_one_letter_code
_entity_poly.pdbx_strand_id
1 'polypeptide(L)'
;MCRSWSAGVSALGLVLAACGGGGDRAPDTAGDEGSSAVRVPTSGGTATTIHLVIGGGPHAGTYDAKSDDITCTYGFAGKGSWGNQYSVMGKKPNEFSSLQLIVPDTKDAADGTDKFLITAAFGELMKPGYSEHTINTGASLGGSSSKAKREGSGTITVEDKGKTGKVTFKGKTQDNVTLEGTIDCHQLMRGEG
;
A
#
# COMPACT_ATOMS: atom_id res chain seq x y z
N MET A 1 -3.20 48.59 -5.50
CA MET A 1 -4.65 48.30 -5.54
C MET A 1 -4.89 47.07 -4.67
N CYS A 2 -5.30 47.27 -3.41
CA CYS A 2 -5.55 46.21 -2.44
C CYS A 2 -7.02 45.77 -2.53
N ARG A 3 -7.28 44.46 -2.60
CA ARG A 3 -8.62 43.89 -2.42
C ARG A 3 -8.62 42.99 -1.20
N SER A 4 -9.29 43.49 -0.16
CA SER A 4 -9.69 42.81 1.06
C SER A 4 -10.87 41.87 0.75
N TRP A 5 -10.89 40.68 1.37
CA TRP A 5 -12.10 39.86 1.45
C TRP A 5 -12.38 39.47 2.89
N SER A 6 -13.65 39.61 3.25
CA SER A 6 -14.21 39.59 4.59
C SER A 6 -14.42 38.18 5.13
N ALA A 7 -14.23 38.07 6.45
CA ALA A 7 -14.60 36.92 7.26
C ALA A 7 -16.12 36.74 7.35
N GLY A 8 -16.57 35.49 7.31
CA GLY A 8 -17.92 35.08 7.67
C GLY A 8 -17.88 34.16 8.90
N VAL A 9 -18.31 34.68 10.04
CA VAL A 9 -18.57 33.96 11.29
C VAL A 9 -20.03 33.49 11.24
N SER A 10 -20.29 32.22 11.59
CA SER A 10 -21.64 31.77 11.98
C SER A 10 -21.60 30.83 13.18
N ALA A 11 -22.44 31.20 14.15
CA ALA A 11 -22.70 30.65 15.47
C ALA A 11 -23.23 29.19 15.43
N LEU A 12 -22.81 28.32 16.35
CA LEU A 12 -23.40 28.01 17.67
C LEU A 12 -24.67 27.14 17.59
N GLY A 13 -24.58 25.91 18.12
CA GLY A 13 -25.71 25.01 18.36
C GLY A 13 -25.36 23.98 19.44
N LEU A 14 -25.66 24.33 20.68
CA LEU A 14 -25.64 23.46 21.87
C LEU A 14 -26.96 22.66 21.93
N VAL A 15 -26.92 21.35 22.15
CA VAL A 15 -28.06 20.58 22.70
C VAL A 15 -27.54 19.62 23.77
N LEU A 16 -28.07 19.80 24.99
CA LEU A 16 -27.91 18.97 26.19
C LEU A 16 -29.16 18.08 26.36
N ALA A 17 -28.98 16.81 26.68
CA ALA A 17 -29.88 15.94 27.48
C ALA A 17 -29.25 14.54 27.58
N ALA A 18 -29.44 13.67 28.57
CA ALA A 18 -29.81 13.70 29.99
C ALA A 18 -29.67 12.24 30.51
N CYS A 19 -29.69 12.05 31.83
CA CYS A 19 -29.24 10.89 32.62
C CYS A 19 -30.04 9.57 32.55
N GLY A 20 -29.41 8.48 33.05
CA GLY A 20 -30.04 7.29 33.69
C GLY A 20 -29.09 6.09 33.69
N GLY A 21 -28.32 5.80 34.76
CA GLY A 21 -28.70 5.00 35.94
C GLY A 21 -28.63 3.50 35.60
N GLY A 22 -27.76 2.63 36.13
CA GLY A 22 -27.17 2.48 37.47
C GLY A 22 -27.49 1.04 37.92
N GLY A 23 -26.49 0.15 38.00
CA GLY A 23 -26.72 -1.25 38.37
C GLY A 23 -25.43 -2.09 38.44
N ASP A 24 -24.84 -2.12 39.63
CA ASP A 24 -23.69 -2.93 40.04
C ASP A 24 -23.94 -4.44 39.90
N ARG A 25 -22.92 -5.16 39.39
CA ARG A 25 -22.60 -6.55 39.78
C ARG A 25 -21.18 -6.92 39.31
N ALA A 26 -20.28 -6.99 40.27
CA ALA A 26 -19.09 -7.85 40.31
C ALA A 26 -19.08 -8.46 41.74
N PRO A 27 -18.39 -9.57 42.03
CA PRO A 27 -17.27 -10.15 41.29
C PRO A 27 -17.40 -11.66 41.05
N ASP A 28 -16.51 -12.22 40.22
CA ASP A 28 -15.79 -13.43 40.61
C ASP A 28 -14.51 -13.58 39.80
N THR A 29 -13.48 -14.00 40.54
CA THR A 29 -12.05 -13.98 40.23
C THR A 29 -11.58 -15.36 39.77
N ALA A 30 -10.83 -15.41 38.66
CA ALA A 30 -9.69 -16.29 38.37
C ALA A 30 -9.36 -16.10 36.88
N GLY A 31 -8.20 -15.63 36.45
CA GLY A 31 -6.87 -16.10 36.80
C GLY A 31 -6.37 -16.97 35.65
N ASP A 32 -5.70 -16.37 34.65
CA ASP A 32 -4.66 -17.05 33.86
C ASP A 32 -3.77 -16.00 33.17
N GLU A 33 -2.55 -15.85 33.68
CA GLU A 33 -1.44 -15.20 32.99
C GLU A 33 -0.93 -16.19 31.95
N GLY A 34 -1.13 -15.90 30.67
CA GLY A 34 -0.80 -16.89 29.64
C GLY A 34 -0.80 -16.33 28.22
N SER A 35 0.30 -15.67 27.87
CA SER A 35 0.78 -15.54 26.49
C SER A 35 0.02 -14.56 25.59
N SER A 36 0.69 -13.45 25.28
CA SER A 36 0.56 -12.78 23.99
C SER A 36 0.91 -13.77 22.88
N ALA A 37 -0.05 -14.60 22.49
CA ALA A 37 0.05 -15.34 21.24
C ALA A 37 -0.07 -14.32 20.11
N VAL A 38 1.08 -13.85 19.64
CA VAL A 38 1.23 -13.37 18.26
C VAL A 38 0.69 -14.50 17.39
N ARG A 39 -0.55 -14.34 16.94
CA ARG A 39 -1.13 -15.21 15.93
C ARG A 39 -0.47 -14.83 14.62
N VAL A 40 0.65 -15.48 14.31
CA VAL A 40 1.07 -15.63 12.92
C VAL A 40 -0.02 -16.45 12.25
N PRO A 41 -0.71 -15.95 11.21
CA PRO A 41 -1.66 -16.78 10.49
C PRO A 41 -0.89 -17.90 9.78
N THR A 42 -0.98 -19.09 10.35
CA THR A 42 -0.67 -20.34 9.68
C THR A 42 -1.71 -20.56 8.60
N SER A 43 -1.34 -20.26 7.36
CA SER A 43 -2.10 -20.67 6.18
C SER A 43 -1.10 -20.89 5.06
N GLY A 44 -1.00 -22.14 4.59
CA GLY A 44 -0.45 -22.46 3.27
C GLY A 44 -1.36 -21.93 2.17
N GLY A 45 -1.69 -20.65 2.24
CA GLY A 45 -2.54 -19.93 1.31
C GLY A 45 -1.72 -19.50 0.11
N THR A 46 -2.31 -19.64 -1.06
CA THR A 46 -1.76 -19.21 -2.35
C THR A 46 -1.82 -17.69 -2.56
N ALA A 47 -2.36 -16.97 -1.58
CA ALA A 47 -2.70 -15.57 -1.73
C ALA A 47 -1.46 -14.65 -1.77
N THR A 48 -1.59 -13.54 -2.47
CA THR A 48 -0.71 -12.38 -2.24
C THR A 48 -1.27 -11.55 -1.10
N THR A 49 -0.44 -11.11 -0.17
CA THR A 49 -0.80 -10.11 0.84
C THR A 49 0.00 -8.84 0.66
N ILE A 50 -0.66 -7.71 0.85
CA ILE A 50 -0.07 -6.38 0.71
C ILE A 50 -0.34 -5.63 2.00
N HIS A 51 0.72 -5.08 2.57
CA HIS A 51 0.65 -4.10 3.65
C HIS A 51 1.20 -2.79 3.12
N LEU A 52 0.42 -1.72 3.18
CA LEU A 52 0.79 -0.40 2.71
C LEU A 52 0.48 0.65 3.78
N VAL A 53 1.50 1.42 4.15
CA VAL A 53 1.40 2.60 5.00
C VAL A 53 1.62 3.83 4.14
N ILE A 54 0.64 4.72 4.16
CA ILE A 54 0.72 6.03 3.51
C ILE A 54 0.81 7.10 4.57
N GLY A 55 1.84 7.96 4.47
CA GLY A 55 2.03 9.11 5.34
C GLY A 55 1.82 10.42 4.58
N GLY A 56 0.99 11.29 5.14
CA GLY A 56 0.62 12.57 4.52
C GLY A 56 -0.38 12.42 3.37
N GLY A 57 -0.87 13.56 2.87
CA GLY A 57 -1.86 13.61 1.79
C GLY A 57 -3.26 13.13 2.17
N PRO A 58 -4.19 13.07 1.20
CA PRO A 58 -5.60 12.72 1.44
C PRO A 58 -5.85 11.23 1.74
N HIS A 59 -4.87 10.36 1.48
CA HIS A 59 -4.96 8.90 1.70
C HIS A 59 -4.02 8.43 2.82
N ALA A 60 -3.69 9.29 3.79
CA ALA A 60 -2.86 8.87 4.92
C ALA A 60 -3.57 7.75 5.72
N GLY A 61 -2.84 6.68 6.03
CA GLY A 61 -3.40 5.53 6.72
C GLY A 61 -2.63 4.24 6.48
N THR A 62 -3.16 3.15 7.03
CA THR A 62 -2.64 1.79 6.84
C THR A 62 -3.68 0.98 6.07
N TYR A 63 -3.24 0.25 5.06
CA TYR A 63 -4.06 -0.52 4.15
C TYR A 63 -3.50 -1.94 4.05
N ASP A 64 -4.34 -2.92 4.35
CA ASP A 64 -4.06 -4.32 4.13
C ASP A 64 -4.94 -4.83 2.98
N ALA A 65 -4.33 -5.54 2.04
CA ALA A 65 -5.04 -6.19 0.95
C ALA A 65 -4.59 -7.65 0.79
N LYS A 66 -5.52 -8.45 0.27
CA LYS A 66 -5.31 -9.85 -0.05
C LYS A 66 -5.87 -10.11 -1.44
N SER A 67 -5.15 -10.91 -2.23
CA SER A 67 -5.66 -11.45 -3.49
C SER A 67 -5.40 -12.95 -3.50
N ASP A 68 -6.45 -13.74 -3.79
CA ASP A 68 -6.31 -15.19 -4.00
C ASP A 68 -5.88 -15.51 -5.45
N ASP A 69 -5.83 -14.51 -6.33
CA ASP A 69 -5.29 -14.61 -7.69
C ASP A 69 -3.78 -14.36 -7.71
N ILE A 70 -3.12 -14.86 -8.77
CA ILE A 70 -1.70 -14.60 -8.98
C ILE A 70 -1.51 -13.15 -9.43
N THR A 71 -0.88 -12.34 -8.58
CA THR A 71 -0.58 -10.93 -8.87
C THR A 71 0.91 -10.65 -9.08
N CYS A 72 1.78 -11.54 -8.59
CA CYS A 72 3.23 -11.36 -8.66
C CYS A 72 3.82 -12.08 -9.88
N THR A 73 4.76 -11.41 -10.55
CA THR A 73 5.37 -11.88 -11.79
C THR A 73 6.90 -11.72 -11.76
N TYR A 74 7.59 -12.58 -12.49
CA TYR A 74 9.02 -12.45 -12.79
C TYR A 74 9.23 -12.55 -14.30
N GLY A 75 10.05 -11.65 -14.86
CA GLY A 75 10.43 -11.64 -16.27
C GLY A 75 9.45 -10.91 -17.20
N PHE A 76 8.27 -10.51 -16.73
CA PHE A 76 7.20 -9.94 -17.58
C PHE A 76 7.48 -8.51 -18.05
N ALA A 77 8.21 -7.71 -17.27
CA ALA A 77 8.61 -6.34 -17.63
C ALA A 77 10.03 -6.29 -18.23
N GLY A 78 10.58 -7.44 -18.65
CA GLY A 78 11.95 -7.60 -19.13
C GLY A 78 12.70 -8.69 -18.36
N LYS A 79 13.80 -9.18 -18.94
CA LYS A 79 14.64 -10.21 -18.32
C LYS A 79 15.11 -9.79 -16.93
N GLY A 80 14.89 -10.65 -15.94
CA GLY A 80 15.29 -10.38 -14.56
C GLY A 80 14.35 -9.46 -13.78
N SER A 81 13.30 -8.94 -14.41
CA SER A 81 12.36 -8.04 -13.72
C SER A 81 11.48 -8.79 -12.74
N TRP A 82 11.04 -8.08 -11.72
CA TRP A 82 10.02 -8.51 -10.77
C TRP A 82 8.86 -7.52 -10.80
N GLY A 83 7.62 -7.98 -10.64
CA GLY A 83 6.48 -7.09 -10.58
C GLY A 83 5.32 -7.61 -9.76
N ASN A 84 4.44 -6.69 -9.37
CA ASN A 84 3.14 -6.97 -8.78
C ASN A 84 2.07 -6.17 -9.53
N GLN A 85 0.91 -6.79 -9.77
CA GLN A 85 -0.27 -6.11 -10.27
C GLN A 85 -1.48 -6.56 -9.45
N TYR A 86 -1.74 -5.86 -8.35
CA TYR A 86 -2.98 -5.97 -7.60
C TYR A 86 -3.99 -4.95 -8.12
N SER A 87 -5.24 -5.38 -8.33
CA SER A 87 -6.33 -4.47 -8.70
C SER A 87 -7.68 -5.07 -8.29
N VAL A 88 -8.57 -4.23 -7.77
CA VAL A 88 -9.93 -4.61 -7.38
C VAL A 88 -10.94 -3.56 -7.87
N MET A 89 -12.03 -4.04 -8.45
CA MET A 89 -13.10 -3.20 -8.98
C MET A 89 -14.11 -2.80 -7.88
N GLY A 90 -14.97 -1.82 -8.17
CA GLY A 90 -16.07 -1.42 -7.30
C GLY A 90 -15.66 -0.67 -6.02
N LYS A 91 -14.44 -0.16 -5.97
CA LYS A 91 -13.93 0.63 -4.84
C LYS A 91 -14.46 2.06 -4.88
N LYS A 92 -14.90 2.54 -3.71
CA LYS A 92 -15.35 3.93 -3.54
C LYS A 92 -14.15 4.89 -3.58
N PRO A 93 -14.38 6.19 -3.81
CA PRO A 93 -13.32 7.19 -3.66
C PRO A 93 -12.58 7.03 -2.31
N ASN A 94 -11.26 7.18 -2.32
CA ASN A 94 -10.36 7.00 -1.17
C ASN A 94 -10.24 5.57 -0.60
N GLU A 95 -10.88 4.56 -1.18
CA GLU A 95 -10.62 3.16 -0.84
C GLU A 95 -9.46 2.62 -1.68
N PHE A 96 -8.47 1.98 -1.04
CA PHE A 96 -7.35 1.35 -1.74
C PHE A 96 -7.83 0.31 -2.75
N SER A 97 -7.42 0.47 -4.01
CA SER A 97 -7.98 -0.28 -5.13
C SER A 97 -6.94 -0.97 -5.99
N SER A 98 -5.71 -0.49 -6.03
CA SER A 98 -4.67 -1.09 -6.87
C SER A 98 -3.28 -0.76 -6.35
N LEU A 99 -2.37 -1.71 -6.57
CA LEU A 99 -0.94 -1.50 -6.42
C LEU A 99 -0.24 -2.16 -7.59
N GLN A 100 0.48 -1.34 -8.35
CA GLN A 100 1.35 -1.78 -9.42
C GLN A 100 2.80 -1.58 -9.00
N LEU A 101 3.63 -2.59 -9.20
CA LEU A 101 5.06 -2.54 -8.94
C LEU A 101 5.84 -3.11 -10.13
N ILE A 102 6.94 -2.44 -10.48
CA ILE A 102 7.95 -2.92 -11.41
C ILE A 102 9.34 -2.68 -10.80
N VAL A 103 10.11 -3.73 -10.68
CA VAL A 103 11.54 -3.72 -10.36
C VAL A 103 12.28 -4.26 -11.57
N PRO A 104 13.08 -3.44 -12.29
CA PRO A 104 13.70 -3.85 -13.54
C PRO A 104 14.68 -5.03 -13.41
N ASP A 105 15.39 -5.13 -12.28
CA ASP A 105 16.35 -6.21 -12.02
C ASP A 105 16.24 -6.66 -10.56
N THR A 106 15.84 -7.91 -10.38
CA THR A 106 15.67 -8.55 -9.07
C THR A 106 17.02 -8.74 -8.36
N LYS A 107 18.11 -8.96 -9.08
CA LYS A 107 19.45 -9.13 -8.48
C LYS A 107 19.94 -7.82 -7.90
N ASP A 108 19.78 -6.71 -8.65
CA ASP A 108 20.10 -5.36 -8.14
C ASP A 108 19.27 -5.04 -6.89
N ALA A 109 18.05 -5.57 -6.78
CA ALA A 109 17.14 -5.31 -5.66
C ALA A 109 17.33 -6.24 -4.45
N ALA A 110 18.19 -7.27 -4.52
CA ALA A 110 18.35 -8.22 -3.41
C ALA A 110 18.82 -7.55 -2.11
N ASP A 111 19.76 -6.60 -2.24
CA ASP A 111 20.33 -5.82 -1.12
C ASP A 111 19.76 -4.40 -1.02
N GLY A 112 18.73 -4.10 -1.82
CA GLY A 112 18.12 -2.78 -1.93
C GLY A 112 18.54 -2.03 -3.19
N THR A 113 17.55 -1.51 -3.90
CA THR A 113 17.76 -0.66 -5.09
C THR A 113 16.90 0.59 -5.05
N ASP A 114 17.38 1.65 -5.67
CA ASP A 114 16.62 2.86 -5.95
C ASP A 114 16.01 2.83 -7.35
N LYS A 115 15.96 1.68 -8.05
CA LYS A 115 15.38 1.56 -9.40
C LYS A 115 14.07 0.79 -9.36
N PHE A 116 12.94 1.49 -9.32
CA PHE A 116 11.62 0.87 -9.37
C PHE A 116 10.55 1.86 -9.81
N LEU A 117 9.39 1.32 -10.14
CA LEU A 117 8.14 2.06 -10.30
C LEU A 117 7.11 1.41 -9.39
N ILE A 118 6.49 2.20 -8.52
CA ILE A 118 5.33 1.77 -7.74
C ILE A 118 4.23 2.82 -7.85
N THR A 119 3.00 2.36 -8.09
CA THR A 119 1.80 3.19 -8.12
C THR A 119 0.77 2.58 -7.20
N ALA A 120 0.37 3.32 -6.16
CA ALA A 120 -0.75 2.96 -5.30
C ALA A 120 -1.97 3.80 -5.69
N ALA A 121 -3.11 3.17 -5.97
CA ALA A 121 -4.31 3.87 -6.42
C ALA A 121 -5.50 3.67 -5.49
N PHE A 122 -6.38 4.67 -5.51
CA PHE A 122 -7.56 4.81 -4.67
C PHE A 122 -8.78 5.10 -5.52
N GLY A 123 -9.90 4.44 -5.22
CA GLY A 123 -11.11 4.50 -6.03
C GLY A 123 -11.08 3.60 -7.26
N GLU A 124 -12.22 3.47 -7.93
CA GLU A 124 -12.36 2.63 -9.12
C GLU A 124 -11.69 3.28 -10.35
N LEU A 125 -10.87 2.50 -11.06
CA LEU A 125 -10.16 2.93 -12.26
C LEU A 125 -11.14 3.50 -13.30
N MET A 126 -10.78 4.65 -13.90
CA MET A 126 -11.61 5.40 -14.86
C MET A 126 -12.96 5.93 -14.32
N LYS A 127 -13.18 5.96 -13.00
CA LYS A 127 -14.34 6.61 -12.38
C LYS A 127 -13.97 7.94 -11.72
N PRO A 128 -14.93 8.87 -11.55
CA PRO A 128 -14.72 10.06 -10.74
C PRO A 128 -14.26 9.68 -9.32
N GLY A 129 -13.24 10.37 -8.82
CA GLY A 129 -12.63 10.07 -7.52
C GLY A 129 -11.49 9.05 -7.56
N TYR A 130 -11.11 8.55 -8.74
CA TYR A 130 -9.85 7.83 -8.93
C TYR A 130 -8.66 8.77 -8.70
N SER A 131 -7.65 8.28 -7.98
CA SER A 131 -6.42 9.02 -7.70
C SER A 131 -5.27 8.05 -7.42
N GLU A 132 -4.04 8.53 -7.61
CA GLU A 132 -2.84 7.70 -7.53
C GLU A 132 -1.68 8.41 -6.83
N HIS A 133 -0.82 7.61 -6.21
CA HIS A 133 0.46 7.99 -5.63
C HIS A 133 1.56 7.20 -6.32
N THR A 134 2.43 7.89 -7.05
CA THR A 134 3.48 7.26 -7.85
C THR A 134 4.88 7.64 -7.37
N ILE A 135 5.73 6.63 -7.30
CA ILE A 135 7.18 6.77 -7.21
C ILE A 135 7.74 6.05 -8.43
N ASN A 136 8.38 6.78 -9.34
CA ASN A 136 9.15 6.23 -10.43
C ASN A 136 10.58 6.74 -10.35
N THR A 137 11.50 5.88 -10.01
CA THR A 137 12.91 6.26 -9.86
C THR A 137 13.76 5.84 -11.05
N GLY A 138 13.16 5.47 -12.19
CA GLY A 138 13.86 5.15 -13.43
C GLY A 138 13.44 3.82 -14.09
N ALA A 139 12.37 3.20 -13.60
CA ALA A 139 11.78 2.03 -14.25
C ALA A 139 10.77 2.46 -15.32
N SER A 140 10.60 1.63 -16.36
CA SER A 140 9.56 1.80 -17.37
C SER A 140 8.96 0.46 -17.76
N LEU A 141 7.79 0.48 -18.41
CA LEU A 141 7.06 -0.70 -18.89
C LEU A 141 7.80 -1.50 -20.01
N GLY A 142 9.07 -1.19 -20.29
CA GLY A 142 9.95 -1.96 -21.18
C GLY A 142 11.34 -2.18 -20.58
N GLY A 143 11.47 -2.10 -19.25
CA GLY A 143 12.73 -2.19 -18.52
C GLY A 143 13.29 -0.84 -18.08
N SER A 144 14.57 -0.81 -17.71
CA SER A 144 15.26 0.42 -17.31
C SER A 144 15.52 1.31 -18.53
N SER A 145 15.11 2.57 -18.48
CA SER A 145 15.45 3.54 -19.53
C SER A 145 15.94 4.85 -18.92
N SER A 146 17.01 5.41 -19.48
CA SER A 146 17.51 6.75 -19.11
C SER A 146 16.53 7.89 -19.46
N LYS A 147 15.45 7.56 -20.16
CA LYS A 147 14.37 8.47 -20.55
C LYS A 147 13.12 8.34 -19.68
N ALA A 148 13.08 7.39 -18.73
CA ALA A 148 11.98 7.27 -17.80
C ALA A 148 11.88 8.57 -16.98
N LYS A 149 10.68 9.16 -16.93
CA LYS A 149 10.41 10.32 -16.08
C LYS A 149 10.62 9.87 -14.62
N ARG A 150 11.61 10.47 -13.96
CA ARG A 150 11.86 10.22 -12.54
C ARG A 150 10.96 11.15 -11.72
N GLU A 151 10.18 10.58 -10.82
CA GLU A 151 9.34 11.29 -9.86
C GLU A 151 9.33 10.56 -8.52
N GLY A 152 9.49 11.31 -7.43
CA GLY A 152 9.69 10.72 -6.11
C GLY A 152 11.09 10.11 -5.91
N SER A 153 11.23 9.40 -4.80
CA SER A 153 12.47 8.76 -4.34
C SER A 153 12.16 7.58 -3.43
N GLY A 154 13.07 6.64 -3.27
CA GLY A 154 12.91 5.55 -2.31
C GLY A 154 13.88 4.40 -2.53
N THR A 155 13.65 3.33 -1.81
CA THR A 155 14.40 2.08 -1.89
C THR A 155 13.43 0.90 -1.83
N ILE A 156 13.76 -0.15 -2.56
CA ILE A 156 13.01 -1.41 -2.57
C ILE A 156 13.96 -2.59 -2.46
N THR A 157 13.56 -3.61 -1.70
CA THR A 157 14.22 -4.91 -1.65
C THR A 157 13.30 -5.98 -2.21
N VAL A 158 13.87 -6.97 -2.90
CA VAL A 158 13.14 -8.14 -3.40
C VAL A 158 13.84 -9.43 -2.96
N GLU A 159 13.17 -10.21 -2.13
CA GLU A 159 13.53 -11.59 -1.81
C GLU A 159 12.82 -12.55 -2.77
N ASP A 160 13.44 -12.88 -3.91
CA ASP A 160 12.91 -13.91 -4.81
C ASP A 160 13.32 -15.33 -4.36
N LYS A 161 12.33 -16.20 -4.10
CA LYS A 161 12.50 -17.59 -3.65
C LYS A 161 12.00 -18.60 -4.68
N GLY A 162 11.93 -18.23 -5.96
CA GLY A 162 11.49 -19.12 -7.02
C GLY A 162 9.97 -19.11 -7.17
N LYS A 163 9.26 -19.83 -6.32
CA LYS A 163 7.78 -19.93 -6.40
C LYS A 163 7.06 -18.86 -5.57
N THR A 164 7.80 -18.22 -4.67
CA THR A 164 7.32 -17.19 -3.76
C THR A 164 8.30 -16.03 -3.78
N GLY A 165 7.90 -14.90 -3.21
CA GLY A 165 8.81 -13.79 -3.01
C GLY A 165 8.25 -12.76 -2.06
N LYS A 166 9.14 -11.94 -1.49
CA LYS A 166 8.76 -10.84 -0.63
C LYS A 166 9.38 -9.55 -1.12
N VAL A 167 8.58 -8.50 -1.17
CA VAL A 167 9.04 -7.15 -1.45
C VAL A 167 8.91 -6.32 -0.19
N THR A 168 9.91 -5.49 0.09
CA THR A 168 9.81 -4.40 1.07
C THR A 168 10.16 -3.10 0.37
N PHE A 169 9.31 -2.08 0.48
CA PHE A 169 9.55 -0.78 -0.15
C PHE A 169 9.37 0.34 0.86
N LYS A 170 10.12 1.42 0.65
CA LYS A 170 9.96 2.68 1.37
C LYS A 170 10.35 3.82 0.46
N GLY A 171 9.51 4.84 0.37
CA GLY A 171 9.81 5.99 -0.46
C GLY A 171 8.84 7.15 -0.23
N LYS A 172 8.99 8.15 -1.09
CA LYS A 172 8.24 9.39 -1.06
C LYS A 172 7.95 9.82 -2.50
N THR A 173 6.69 10.15 -2.77
CA THR A 173 6.22 10.70 -4.04
C THR A 173 6.76 12.12 -4.26
N GLN A 174 6.55 12.68 -5.45
CA GLN A 174 6.94 14.06 -5.75
C GLN A 174 6.22 15.11 -4.88
N ASP A 175 4.99 14.84 -4.46
CA ASP A 175 4.16 15.70 -3.59
C ASP A 175 4.35 15.43 -2.08
N ASN A 176 5.43 14.72 -1.72
CA ASN A 176 5.83 14.43 -0.34
C ASN A 176 4.96 13.43 0.44
N VAL A 177 4.11 12.66 -0.24
CA VAL A 177 3.40 11.51 0.36
C VAL A 177 4.38 10.36 0.53
N THR A 178 4.48 9.78 1.72
CA THR A 178 5.35 8.62 1.97
C THR A 178 4.61 7.33 1.69
N LEU A 179 5.24 6.40 0.99
CA LEU A 179 4.75 5.03 0.80
C LEU A 179 5.74 4.06 1.44
N GLU A 180 5.27 3.23 2.35
CA GLU A 180 6.08 2.18 2.99
C GLU A 180 5.25 0.90 3.07
N GLY A 181 5.85 -0.26 2.84
CA GLY A 181 5.06 -1.47 2.87
C GLY A 181 5.79 -2.73 2.45
N THR A 182 5.00 -3.81 2.42
CA THR A 182 5.46 -5.13 2.00
C THR A 182 4.45 -5.78 1.07
N ILE A 183 4.95 -6.60 0.15
CA ILE A 183 4.15 -7.50 -0.68
C ILE A 183 4.69 -8.91 -0.44
N ASP A 184 3.88 -9.78 0.14
CA ASP A 184 4.22 -11.19 0.32
C ASP A 184 3.47 -12.02 -0.72
N CYS A 185 4.22 -12.63 -1.64
CA CYS A 185 3.71 -13.43 -2.73
C CYS A 185 3.91 -14.91 -2.42
N HIS A 186 2.82 -15.62 -2.16
CA HIS A 186 2.85 -17.07 -1.99
C HIS A 186 2.71 -17.84 -3.31
N GLN A 187 2.48 -17.12 -4.42
CA GLN A 187 2.55 -17.61 -5.79
C GLN A 187 3.19 -16.57 -6.70
N LEU A 188 3.97 -17.03 -7.66
CA LEU A 188 4.66 -16.15 -8.59
C LEU A 188 4.62 -16.75 -10.00
N MET A 189 4.09 -16.00 -10.96
CA MET A 189 4.11 -16.36 -12.38
C MET A 189 5.47 -16.03 -12.98
N ARG A 190 6.08 -16.97 -13.69
CA ARG A 190 7.40 -16.77 -14.33
C ARG A 190 7.26 -16.74 -15.83
N GLY A 191 7.73 -15.66 -16.44
CA GLY A 191 7.96 -15.58 -17.88
C GLY A 191 9.31 -16.23 -18.22
N GLU A 192 9.41 -16.80 -19.41
CA GLU A 192 10.70 -17.21 -19.96
C GLU A 192 11.52 -15.94 -20.22
N GLY A 193 12.75 -15.88 -19.69
CA GLY A 193 13.64 -14.72 -19.78
C GLY A 193 14.91 -14.99 -20.54
#